data_AF-A0A7Z9SYC1-F1
#
_entry.id   AF-A0A7Z9SYC1-F1
#
_cell.length_a   1.000
_cell.length_b   1.000
_cell.length_c   1.000
_cell.angle_alpha   90.00
_cell.angle_beta   90.00
_cell.angle_gamma   90.00
#
_symmetry.space_group_name_H-M   'P 1'
#
loop_
_entity.id
_entity.type
_entity.pdbx_description
1 polymer ?
#
loop_
_entity_poly.entity_id
_entity_poly.type
_entity_poly.pdbx_seq_one_letter_code
_entity_poly.pdbx_strand_id
1 'polypeptide(L)'
;LIRMPIAHNEGRYYVDNEKLDELERNNQIILRYVNSIGNTSIQGNPNGSVSNIAAVSNVEGNVLGLMPHPERASEAILSPDSSTDGIGLFYSMIHSLEVLLKK
;
A
#
# COMPACT_ATOMS: atom_id res chain seq x y z
N LEU A 1 8.61 1.96 -7.88
CA LEU A 1 8.79 1.22 -6.61
C LEU A 1 8.79 2.23 -5.49
N ILE A 2 8.18 1.91 -4.37
CA ILE A 2 8.19 2.75 -3.16
C ILE A 2 8.67 1.89 -1.99
N ARG A 3 9.51 2.46 -1.13
CA ARG A 3 10.06 1.78 0.05
C ARG A 3 9.48 2.37 1.32
N MET A 4 8.83 1.51 2.10
CA MET A 4 8.22 1.88 3.37
C MET A 4 8.54 0.82 4.43
N PRO A 5 8.80 1.22 5.68
CA PRO A 5 8.98 0.29 6.79
C PRO A 5 7.77 -0.62 7.00
N ILE A 6 8.04 -1.83 7.46
CA ILE A 6 7.04 -2.84 7.82
C ILE A 6 7.33 -3.26 9.26
N ALA A 7 6.34 -3.18 10.14
CA ALA A 7 6.50 -3.47 11.57
C ALA A 7 5.23 -4.07 12.16
N HIS A 8 4.92 -5.32 11.81
CA HIS A 8 3.72 -6.01 12.29
C HIS A 8 3.99 -7.51 12.55
N ASN A 9 3.30 -8.10 13.53
CA ASN A 9 3.29 -9.55 13.73
C ASN A 9 2.09 -10.24 13.05
N GLU A 10 0.97 -9.52 12.86
CA GLU A 10 -0.29 -10.05 12.34
C GLU A 10 -0.76 -9.26 11.10
N GLY A 11 0.10 -9.15 10.09
CA GLY A 11 -0.15 -8.33 8.90
C GLY A 11 -0.63 -9.08 7.66
N ARG A 12 -0.94 -10.38 7.77
CA ARG A 12 -1.28 -11.21 6.61
C ARG A 12 -2.69 -10.88 6.11
N TYR A 13 -2.78 -10.18 4.99
CA TYR A 13 -4.05 -9.93 4.32
C TYR A 13 -4.58 -11.23 3.70
N TYR A 14 -5.84 -11.53 3.98
CA TYR A 14 -6.51 -12.74 3.51
C TYR A 14 -7.96 -12.42 3.14
N VAL A 15 -8.38 -12.94 1.99
CA VAL A 15 -9.75 -12.97 1.50
C VAL A 15 -9.93 -14.26 0.70
N ASP A 16 -11.18 -14.68 0.46
CA ASP A 16 -11.46 -15.78 -0.47
C ASP A 16 -11.24 -15.36 -1.94
N ASN A 17 -11.32 -16.32 -2.86
CA ASN A 17 -11.08 -16.09 -4.28
C ASN A 17 -12.14 -15.17 -4.91
N GLU A 18 -13.40 -15.28 -4.50
CA GLU A 18 -14.48 -14.45 -5.04
C GLU A 18 -14.25 -12.97 -4.71
N LYS A 19 -13.91 -12.69 -3.45
CA LYS A 19 -13.57 -11.35 -2.99
C LYS A 19 -12.26 -10.86 -3.60
N LEU A 20 -11.26 -11.73 -3.79
CA LEU A 20 -10.03 -11.36 -4.48
C LEU A 20 -10.31 -10.91 -5.91
N ASP A 21 -11.10 -11.68 -6.67
CA ASP A 21 -11.48 -11.35 -8.05
C ASP A 21 -12.32 -10.07 -8.14
N GLU A 22 -13.15 -9.80 -7.15
CA GLU A 22 -13.86 -8.52 -7.02
C GLU A 22 -12.89 -7.34 -6.82
N LEU A 23 -11.94 -7.46 -5.89
CA LEU A 23 -10.95 -6.41 -5.61
C LEU A 23 -10.08 -6.11 -6.84
N GLU A 24 -9.66 -7.14 -7.58
CA GLU A 24 -8.90 -7.00 -8.83
C GLU A 24 -9.73 -6.27 -9.90
N ARG A 25 -10.97 -6.71 -10.15
CA ARG A 25 -11.86 -6.09 -11.16
C ARG A 25 -12.16 -4.62 -10.85
N ASN A 26 -12.30 -4.29 -9.57
CA ASN A 26 -12.62 -2.93 -9.13
C ASN A 26 -11.37 -2.04 -8.97
N ASN A 27 -10.17 -2.54 -9.26
CA ASN A 27 -8.89 -1.83 -9.05
C ASN A 27 -8.69 -1.37 -7.60
N GLN A 28 -9.17 -2.15 -6.63
CA GLN A 28 -9.09 -1.82 -5.21
C GLN A 28 -7.76 -2.24 -4.56
N ILE A 29 -6.87 -2.94 -5.27
CA ILE A 29 -5.55 -3.32 -4.77
C ILE A 29 -4.56 -2.22 -5.14
N ILE A 30 -4.23 -1.39 -4.16
CA ILE A 30 -3.44 -0.16 -4.38
C ILE A 30 -1.94 -0.43 -4.34
N LEU A 31 -1.50 -1.30 -3.43
CA LEU A 31 -0.08 -1.65 -3.28
C LEU A 31 0.09 -3.16 -3.19
N ARG A 32 1.18 -3.64 -3.81
CA ARG A 32 1.68 -5.01 -3.67
C ARG A 32 3.11 -5.02 -3.19
N TYR A 33 3.43 -6.01 -2.38
CA TYR A 33 4.81 -6.34 -2.07
C TYR A 33 5.50 -6.93 -3.30
N VAL A 34 6.71 -6.46 -3.55
CA VAL A 34 7.53 -6.82 -4.70
C VAL A 34 8.99 -6.90 -4.27
N ASN A 35 9.80 -7.61 -5.03
CA ASN A 35 11.25 -7.63 -4.85
C ASN A 35 11.91 -6.31 -5.30
N SER A 36 13.23 -6.20 -5.15
CA SER A 36 14.01 -5.00 -5.47
C SER A 36 13.95 -4.54 -6.93
N ILE A 37 13.55 -5.42 -7.85
CA ILE A 37 13.37 -5.11 -9.27
C ILE A 37 11.90 -4.95 -9.66
N GLY A 38 10.98 -5.02 -8.69
CA GLY A 38 9.56 -4.75 -8.88
C GLY A 38 8.68 -5.93 -9.29
N ASN A 39 9.22 -7.16 -9.25
CA ASN A 39 8.43 -8.35 -9.52
C ASN A 39 7.82 -8.90 -8.24
N THR A 40 6.59 -9.40 -8.35
CA THR A 40 5.95 -10.15 -7.27
C THR A 40 6.66 -11.49 -7.08
N SER A 41 6.94 -11.86 -5.84
CA SER A 41 7.49 -13.17 -5.50
C SER A 41 7.14 -13.52 -4.06
N ILE A 42 7.24 -14.81 -3.72
CA ILE A 42 7.04 -15.30 -2.35
C ILE A 42 8.03 -14.62 -1.39
N GLN A 43 9.29 -14.46 -1.80
CA GLN A 43 10.31 -13.80 -0.99
C GLN A 43 10.05 -12.30 -0.81
N GLY A 44 9.43 -11.66 -1.81
CA GLY A 44 9.04 -10.26 -1.74
C GLY A 44 7.89 -9.99 -0.78
N ASN A 45 7.14 -11.02 -0.37
CA ASN A 45 5.95 -10.93 0.47
C ASN A 45 6.24 -11.34 1.92
N PRO A 46 6.49 -10.36 2.81
CA PRO A 46 7.04 -10.64 4.14
C PRO A 46 6.04 -11.28 5.11
N ASN A 47 4.73 -11.20 4.82
CA ASN A 47 3.67 -11.69 5.69
C ASN A 47 2.78 -12.76 5.04
N GLY A 48 3.09 -13.18 3.81
CA GLY A 48 2.32 -14.21 3.11
C GLY A 48 0.90 -13.77 2.72
N SER A 49 0.68 -12.46 2.54
CA SER A 49 -0.61 -11.92 2.11
C SER A 49 -1.04 -12.49 0.75
N VAL A 50 -2.32 -12.76 0.57
CA VAL A 50 -2.85 -13.24 -0.72
C VAL A 50 -2.53 -12.23 -1.83
N SER A 51 -2.11 -12.72 -3.00
CA SER A 51 -1.73 -11.90 -4.16
C SER A 51 -0.67 -10.81 -3.87
N ASN A 52 0.12 -10.99 -2.80
CA ASN A 52 1.10 -10.02 -2.30
C ASN A 52 0.50 -8.66 -1.94
N ILE A 53 -0.78 -8.61 -1.56
CA ILE A 53 -1.48 -7.37 -1.25
C ILE A 53 -0.87 -6.70 -0.01
N ALA A 54 -0.56 -5.41 -0.13
CA ALA A 54 -0.03 -4.57 0.95
C ALA A 54 -0.99 -3.41 1.31
N ALA A 55 -1.85 -3.00 0.37
CA ALA A 55 -2.87 -1.98 0.59
C ALA A 55 -4.10 -2.20 -0.30
N VAL A 56 -5.28 -1.90 0.23
CA VAL A 56 -6.56 -1.95 -0.47
C VAL A 56 -7.39 -0.70 -0.20
N SER A 57 -8.23 -0.30 -1.16
CA SER A 57 -9.20 0.78 -0.99
C SER A 57 -10.64 0.27 -0.95
N ASN A 58 -11.58 1.10 -0.48
CA ASN A 58 -13.00 0.90 -0.80
C ASN A 58 -13.28 1.16 -2.28
N VAL A 59 -14.52 0.85 -2.72
CA VAL A 59 -14.97 1.00 -4.11
C VAL A 59 -14.94 2.47 -4.55
N GLU A 60 -15.27 3.39 -3.64
CA GLU A 60 -15.26 4.82 -3.91
C GLU A 60 -13.83 5.43 -3.93
N GLY A 61 -12.82 4.67 -3.51
CA GLY A 61 -11.40 5.07 -3.55
C GLY A 61 -11.00 6.17 -2.55
N ASN A 62 -11.88 6.53 -1.62
CA ASN A 62 -11.64 7.58 -0.62
C ASN A 62 -11.25 7.04 0.77
N VAL A 63 -11.22 5.72 0.95
CA VAL A 63 -10.73 5.03 2.14
C VAL A 63 -9.64 4.06 1.71
N LEU A 64 -8.47 4.16 2.34
CA LEU A 64 -7.32 3.30 2.08
C LEU A 64 -6.91 2.58 3.37
N GLY A 65 -6.86 1.25 3.33
CA GLY A 65 -6.23 0.42 4.35
C GLY A 65 -4.88 -0.10 3.84
N LEU A 66 -3.83 -0.01 4.65
CA LEU A 66 -2.49 -0.49 4.29
C LEU A 66 -1.73 -1.02 5.50
N MET A 67 -0.82 -1.96 5.25
CA MET A 67 0.06 -2.54 6.27
C MET A 67 1.44 -1.87 6.40
N PRO A 68 2.09 -1.39 5.33
CA PRO A 68 3.31 -0.59 5.47
C PRO A 68 3.06 0.72 6.22
N HIS A 69 4.12 1.29 6.79
CA HIS A 69 4.10 2.53 7.56
C HIS A 69 4.59 3.73 6.72
N PRO A 70 3.72 4.40 5.93
CA PRO A 70 4.12 5.56 5.11
C PRO A 70 4.60 6.73 5.98
N GLU A 71 4.10 6.86 7.21
CA GLU A 71 4.49 7.89 8.17
C GLU A 71 5.93 7.71 8.66
N ARG A 72 6.46 6.48 8.65
CA ARG A 72 7.87 6.21 8.96
C ARG A 72 8.79 6.38 7.75
N ALA A 73 8.23 6.65 6.58
CA ALA A 73 8.94 6.96 5.35
C ALA A 73 8.54 8.34 4.80
N SER A 74 8.08 9.26 5.65
CA SER A 74 7.77 10.63 5.25
C SER A 74 9.00 11.53 5.24
N GLU A 75 9.98 11.23 6.09
CA GLU A 75 11.22 12.00 6.23
C GLU A 75 12.42 11.06 6.37
N ALA A 76 13.58 11.50 5.86
CA ALA A 76 14.79 10.67 5.80
C ALA A 76 15.28 10.24 7.20
N ILE A 77 15.06 11.05 8.23
CA ILE A 77 15.45 10.73 9.61
C ILE A 77 14.55 9.66 10.26
N LEU A 78 13.34 9.44 9.73
CA LEU A 78 12.37 8.51 10.30
C LEU A 78 12.50 7.08 9.74
N SER A 79 13.07 6.93 8.52
CA SER A 79 13.22 5.62 7.88
C SER A 79 14.59 4.99 8.16
N PRO A 80 14.67 3.67 8.44
CA PRO A 80 15.94 2.96 8.63
C PRO A 80 16.90 3.05 7.43
N ASP A 81 16.38 3.21 6.21
CA ASP A 81 17.14 3.30 4.96
C ASP A 81 17.12 4.71 4.35
N SER A 82 16.70 5.71 5.13
CA SER A 82 16.51 7.11 4.70
C SER A 82 15.53 7.30 3.52
N SER A 83 14.66 6.32 3.25
CA SER A 83 13.57 6.47 2.28
C SER A 83 12.60 7.57 2.71
N THR A 84 12.15 8.35 1.73
CA THR A 84 11.10 9.37 1.87
C THR A 84 9.87 9.05 1.00
N ASP A 85 9.77 7.83 0.46
CA ASP A 85 8.73 7.50 -0.54
C ASP A 85 7.31 7.57 0.05
N GLY A 86 7.16 7.40 1.36
CA GLY A 86 5.87 7.45 2.06
C GLY A 86 5.19 8.81 2.03
N ILE A 87 5.95 9.91 1.90
CA ILE A 87 5.40 11.28 1.80
C ILE A 87 4.45 11.42 0.59
N GLY A 88 4.72 10.67 -0.49
CA GLY A 88 3.92 10.71 -1.72
C GLY A 88 2.46 10.30 -1.50
N LEU A 89 2.20 9.42 -0.51
CA LEU A 89 0.85 9.02 -0.15
C LEU A 89 0.06 10.19 0.47
N PHE A 90 0.70 11.00 1.32
CA PHE A 90 0.04 12.16 1.94
C PHE A 90 -0.19 13.28 0.92
N TYR A 91 0.75 13.51 0.01
CA TYR A 91 0.54 14.44 -1.10
C TYR A 91 -0.61 14.00 -2.02
N SER A 92 -0.77 12.68 -2.27
CA SER A 92 -1.90 12.20 -3.07
C SER A 92 -3.24 12.40 -2.36
N MET A 93 -3.29 12.26 -1.03
CA MET A 93 -4.49 12.56 -0.23
C MET A 93 -4.87 14.05 -0.32
N ILE A 94 -3.89 14.96 -0.17
CA ILE A 94 -4.12 16.40 -0.32
C ILE A 94 -4.64 16.70 -1.73
N HIS A 95 -3.99 16.16 -2.76
CA HIS A 95 -4.41 16.34 -4.14
C HIS A 95 -5.85 15.86 -4.40
N SER A 96 -6.23 14.70 -3.83
CA SER A 96 -7.59 14.18 -3.92
C SER A 96 -8.61 15.15 -3.30
N LEU A 97 -8.31 15.71 -2.13
CA LEU A 97 -9.16 16.72 -1.49
C LEU A 97 -9.28 18.00 -2.32
N GLU A 98 -8.19 18.50 -2.89
CA GLU A 98 -8.22 19.66 -3.77
C GLU A 98 -9.11 19.45 -4.99
N VAL A 99 -9.05 18.27 -5.60
CA VAL A 99 -9.89 17.91 -6.74
C VAL A 99 -11.37 17.84 -6.33
N LEU A 100 -11.66 17.31 -5.13
CA LEU A 100 -13.03 17.25 -4.60
C LEU A 100 -13.60 18.64 -4.30
N LEU A 101 -12.81 19.55 -3.74
CA LEU A 101 -13.25 20.90 -3.36
C LEU A 101 -13.36 21.88 -4.53
N LYS A 102 -12.75 21.57 -5.68
CA LYS A 102 -12.82 22.37 -6.92
C LYS A 102 -13.98 21.98 -7.84
N LYS A 103 -14.75 20.95 -7.47
CA LYS A 103 -16.00 20.56 -8.14
C LYS A 103 -17.19 21.26 -7.50
#